data_AF-A0A7W1ZW53-F1
#
_entry.id   AF-A0A7W1ZW53-F1
#
_cell.length_a   1.000
_cell.length_b   1.000
_cell.length_c   1.000
_cell.angle_alpha   90.00
_cell.angle_beta   90.00
_cell.angle_gamma   90.00
#
_symmetry.space_group_name_H-M   'P 1'
#
loop_
_entity.id
_entity.type
_entity.pdbx_description
1 polymer ?
#
loop_
_entity_poly.entity_id
_entity_poly.type
_entity_poly.pdbx_seq_one_letter_code
_entity_poly.pdbx_strand_id
1 'polypeptide(L)' 'MKLENGTIINQYKIISSIGAGGMGEVYLDEIIKPNRKVVSKFLYQAIDDDKNRN' A
#
# COMPACT_ATOMS: atom_id res chain seq x y z
N MET A 1 -2.31 8.42 -4.63
CA MET A 1 -3.60 7.82 -5.04
C MET A 1 -4.10 7.03 -3.83
N LYS A 2 -5.30 7.33 -3.34
CA LYS A 2 -5.87 6.64 -2.19
C LYS A 2 -6.65 5.42 -2.68
N LEU A 3 -6.45 4.26 -2.06
CA LEU A 3 -7.17 3.04 -2.40
C LEU A 3 -8.51 2.98 -1.67
N GLU A 4 -9.57 2.61 -2.37
CA GLU A 4 -10.91 2.50 -1.81
C GLU A 4 -11.17 1.11 -1.23
N ASN A 5 -12.11 1.01 -0.29
CA ASN A 5 -12.56 -0.28 0.23
C ASN A 5 -13.08 -1.16 -0.91
N GLY A 6 -12.63 -2.41 -0.94
CA GLY A 6 -13.02 -3.37 -1.95
C GLY A 6 -12.11 -3.38 -3.17
N THR A 7 -11.15 -2.44 -3.27
CA THR A 7 -10.10 -2.49 -4.29
C THR A 7 -9.34 -3.82 -4.18
N ILE A 8 -9.20 -4.53 -5.30
CA ILE A 8 -8.46 -5.80 -5.36
C ILE A 8 -7.13 -5.54 -6.05
N ILE A 9 -6.03 -5.88 -5.38
CA ILE A 9 -4.68 -5.87 -5.93
C ILE A 9 -4.12 -7.29 -5.76
N ASN A 10 -4.00 -8.03 -6.87
CA ASN A 10 -3.70 -9.46 -6.88
C ASN A 10 -4.65 -10.24 -5.96
N GLN A 11 -4.12 -10.84 -4.89
CA GLN A 11 -4.87 -11.63 -3.91
C GLN A 11 -5.31 -10.84 -2.67
N TYR A 12 -5.02 -9.54 -2.63
CA TYR A 12 -5.31 -8.65 -1.50
C TYR A 12 -6.52 -7.79 -1.82
N LYS A 13 -7.49 -7.77 -0.91
CA LYS A 13 -8.63 -6.87 -0.95
C LYS A 13 -8.45 -5.79 0.11
N ILE A 14 -8.42 -4.52 -0.29
CA ILE A 14 -8.33 -3.38 0.62
C ILE A 14 -9.60 -3.32 1.48
N ILE A 15 -9.44 -3.28 2.80
CA ILE A 15 -10.55 -3.13 3.76
C ILE A 15 -10.67 -1.68 4.22
N SER A 16 -9.55 -1.08 4.65
CA SER A 16 -9.53 0.30 5.14
C SER A 16 -8.12 0.88 5.16
N SER A 17 -7.99 2.18 4.93
CA SER A 17 -6.76 2.91 5.29
C SER A 17 -6.63 2.96 6.81
N ILE A 18 -5.46 2.62 7.33
CA ILE A 18 -5.18 2.60 8.78
C ILE A 18 -4.09 3.61 9.18
N GLY A 19 -3.49 4.29 8.20
CA GLY A 19 -2.55 5.37 8.44
C GLY A 19 -1.81 5.82 7.20
N ALA A 20 -1.04 6.89 7.35
CA ALA A 20 -0.08 7.37 6.36
C ALA A 20 1.14 7.94 7.07
N GLY A 21 2.29 7.90 6.42
CA GLY A 21 3.53 8.53 6.87
C GLY A 21 4.35 9.06 5.71
N GLY A 22 5.51 9.65 5.99
CA GLY A 22 6.33 10.34 4.97
C GLY A 22 6.73 9.48 3.77
N MET A 23 6.80 8.15 3.93
CA MET A 23 7.18 7.22 2.86
C MET A 23 6.01 6.53 2.16
N GLY A 24 4.76 6.75 2.59
CA GLY A 24 3.62 6.04 1.99
C GLY A 24 2.38 5.90 2.84
N GLU A 25 1.38 5.26 2.25
CA GLU A 25 0.09 4.96 2.87
C GLU A 25 0.04 3.52 3.38
N VAL A 26 -0.70 3.28 4.46
CA VAL A 26 -0.84 1.97 5.11
C VAL A 26 -2.30 1.54 5.10
N TYR A 27 -2.56 0.32 4.66
CA TYR A 27 -3.89 -0.26 4.54
C TYR A 27 -3.97 -1.59 5.28
N LEU A 28 -5.14 -1.85 5.86
CA LEU A 28 -5.57 -3.17 6.29
C LEU A 28 -6.21 -3.87 5.10
N ASP A 29 -5.73 -5.06 4.80
CA ASP A 29 -6.17 -5.86 3.66
C ASP A 29 -6.59 -7.25 4.12
N GLU A 30 -7.38 -7.93 3.29
CA GLU A 30 -7.72 -9.34 3.43
C GLU A 30 -7.13 -10.12 2.25
N ILE A 31 -6.34 -11.15 2.56
CA ILE A 31 -5.91 -12.13 1.56
C ILE A 31 -7.10 -13.02 1.25
N ILE A 32 -7.49 -13.11 -0.04
CA ILE A 32 -8.65 -13.89 -0.49
C ILE A 32 -8.46 -15.39 -0.14
N LYS A 33 -7.23 -15.91 -0.30
CA LYS A 33 -6.85 -17.28 0.09
C LYS A 33 -5.37 -17.35 0.50
N PRO A 34 -5.03 -17.72 1.76
CA PRO A 34 -5.93 -18.02 2.88
C PRO A 34 -6.58 -16.76 3.46
N ASN A 35 -7.85 -16.88 3.89
CA ASN A 35 -8.69 -15.79 4.42
C ASN A 35 -8.11 -15.13 5.68
N ARG A 36 -7.13 -14.22 5.51
CA ARG A 36 -6.34 -13.64 6.59
C ARG A 36 -6.19 -12.14 6.38
N LYS A 37 -6.27 -11.40 7.50
CA LYS A 37 -5.96 -9.97 7.53
C LYS A 37 -4.45 -9.71 7.54
N VAL A 38 -4.02 -8.78 6.72
CA VAL A 38 -2.62 -8.32 6.60
C VAL A 38 -2.55 -6.80 6.50
N VAL A 39 -1.35 -6.25 6.65
CA VAL A 39 -1.09 -4.82 6.50
C VAL A 39 -0.16 -4.61 5.32
N SER A 40 -0.58 -3.76 4.38
CA SER A 40 0.23 -3.36 3.24
C SER A 40 0.63 -1.90 3.35
N LYS A 41 1.90 -1.59 3.08
CA LYS A 41 2.41 -0.23 2.98
C LYS A 41 2.74 0.09 1.53
N PHE A 42 1.99 1.00 0.94
CA PHE A 42 2.20 1.48 -0.42
C PHE A 42 3.16 2.65 -0.37
N LEU A 43 4.35 2.46 -0.93
CA LEU A 43 5.36 3.50 -0.98
C LEU A 43 4.98 4.54 -2.02
N TYR A 44 5.10 5.82 -1.67
CA TYR A 44 5.09 6.86 -2.70
C TYR A 44 6.29 6.60 -3.61
N GLN A 45 6.10 6.82 -4.91
CA GLN A 45 7.22 6.80 -5.83
C GLN A 45 8.21 7.87 -5.34
N ALA A 46 9.30 7.44 -4.72
CA ALA A 46 10.39 8.32 -4.43
C ALA A 46 10.84 8.85 -5.80
N ILE A 47 10.76 10.17 -5.97
CA ILE A 47 11.53 10.80 -7.02
C ILE A 47 12.97 10.58 -6.58
N ASP A 48 13.64 9.59 -7.17
CA ASP A 48 15.09 9.50 -7.16
C ASP A 48 15.59 10.76 -7.87
N ASP A 49 15.77 11.83 -7.10
CA ASP A 49 16.59 12.98 -7.50
C ASP A 49 18.08 12.68 -7.30
N ASP A 50 18.48 11.40 -7.20
CA ASP A 50 19.89 11.00 -7.24
C ASP A 50 20.41 10.93 -8.69
N LYS A 51 20.17 12.01 -9.46
CA LYS A 51 20.82 12.27 -10.75
C LYS A 51 22.26 12.77 -10.61
N ASN A 52 22.89 12.65 -9.44
CA ASN A 52 24.20 13.26 -9.21
C ASN A 52 25.11 12.46 -8.26
N ARG A 53 25.35 11.19 -8.60
CA ARG A 53 26.57 10.51 -8.16
C ARG A 53 27.68 10.78 -9.18
N ASN A 54 28.46 11.82 -8.89
CA ASN A 54 29.76 12.10 -9.52
C ASN A 54 30.72 10.91 -9.34
#